data_AF-A0A345V0J4-F1
#
_entry.id   AF-A0A345V0J4-F1
#
_cell.length_a   1.000
_cell.length_b   1.000
_cell.length_c   1.000
_cell.angle_alpha   90.00
_cell.angle_beta   90.00
_cell.angle_gamma   90.00
#
_symmetry.space_group_name_H-M   'P 1'
#
loop_
_entity.id
_entity.type
_entity.pdbx_description
1 polymer ?
#
loop_
_entity_poly.entity_id
_entity_poly.type
_entity_poly.pdbx_seq_one_letter_code
_entity_poly.pdbx_strand_id
1 'polypeptide(L)' 'MRNLKRILLGVFLLVLVLVVLVFVLENQQSVSLLFLGWAGPQLPVSLVVVTALLAGMIMGPMLGWFLGRASRAGRKRLV' A
#
# COMPACT_ATOMS: atom_id res chain seq x y z
N MET A 1 12.50 -3.99 28.21
CA MET A 1 12.08 -4.41 26.85
C MET A 1 11.12 -3.43 26.14
N ARG A 2 10.23 -2.71 26.83
CA ARG A 2 9.27 -1.77 26.20
C ARG A 2 9.93 -0.58 25.49
N ASN A 3 11.00 -0.02 26.08
CA ASN A 3 11.75 1.10 25.49
C ASN A 3 12.55 0.65 24.26
N LEU A 4 13.17 -0.54 24.31
CA LEU A 4 13.87 -1.12 23.16
C LEU A 4 12.93 -1.34 21.97
N LYS A 5 11.71 -1.87 22.19
CA LYS A 5 10.70 -1.99 21.13
C LYS A 5 10.30 -0.64 20.52
N ARG A 6 10.19 0.41 21.34
CA ARG A 6 9.89 1.77 20.85
C ARG A 6 11.04 2.36 20.03
N ILE A 7 12.28 2.17 20.49
CA ILE A 7 13.48 2.61 19.75
C ILE A 7 13.56 1.88 18.41
N LEU A 8 13.38 0.55 18.40
CA LEU A 8 13.37 -0.24 17.17
C LEU A 8 12.27 0.19 16.21
N LEU A 9 11.06 0.47 16.71
CA LEU A 9 9.97 1.01 15.90
C LEU A 9 10.32 2.38 15.32
N GLY A 10 10.91 3.27 16.13
CA GLY A 10 11.37 4.58 15.67
C GLY A 10 12.43 4.49 14.58
N VAL A 11 13.43 3.62 14.76
CA VAL A 11 14.48 3.36 13.75
C VAL A 11 13.86 2.77 12.49
N PHE A 12 12.96 1.80 12.60
CA PHE A 12 12.26 1.22 11.45
C PHE A 12 11.48 2.28 10.66
N LEU A 13 10.72 3.14 11.34
CA LEU A 13 9.98 4.22 10.70
C LEU A 13 10.92 5.25 10.04
N LEU A 14 12.04 5.58 10.69
CA LEU A 14 13.03 6.47 10.11
C LEU A 14 13.62 5.89 8.83
N VAL A 15 14.03 4.62 8.85
CA VAL A 15 14.56 3.91 7.67
C VAL A 15 13.49 3.85 6.58
N LEU A 16 12.24 3.55 6.92
CA LEU A 16 11.13 3.53 5.98
C LEU A 16 10.96 4.88 5.28
N VAL A 17 10.98 5.98 6.05
CA VAL A 17 10.87 7.34 5.50
C VAL A 17 12.05 7.62 4.56
N LEU A 18 13.28 7.29 4.96
CA LEU A 18 14.46 7.50 4.12
C LEU A 18 14.38 6.70 2.81
N VAL A 19 13.94 5.44 2.86
CA VAL A 19 13.73 4.62 1.67
C VAL A 19 12.68 5.22 0.75
N VAL A 20 11.55 5.69 1.30
CA VAL A 20 10.50 6.35 0.51
C VAL A 20 11.02 7.64 -0.12
N LEU A 21 11.80 8.43 0.62
CA LEU A 21 12.40 9.66 0.08
C LEU A 21 13.35 9.36 -1.08
N VAL A 22 14.29 8.42 -0.92
CA VAL A 22 15.19 8.00 -1.99
C VAL A 22 14.39 7.48 -3.18
N PHE A 23 13.39 6.64 -2.95
CA PHE A 23 12.53 6.13 -4.02
C PHE A 23 11.83 7.26 -4.79
N VAL A 24 11.30 8.26 -4.10
CA VAL A 24 10.64 9.42 -4.71
C VAL A 24 11.61 10.26 -5.52
N LEU A 25 12.80 10.50 -4.98
CA LEU A 25 13.84 11.31 -5.63
C LEU A 25 14.43 10.61 -6.86
N GLU A 26 14.68 9.31 -6.79
CA GLU A 26 15.23 8.52 -7.90
C GLU A 26 14.19 8.31 -9.03
N ASN A 27 12.89 8.31 -8.70
CA ASN A 27 11.82 8.03 -9.65
C ASN A 27 10.96 9.28 -9.95
N GLN A 28 11.60 10.42 -10.21
CA GLN A 28 10.95 11.68 -10.61
C GLN A 28 10.50 11.71 -12.09
N GLN A 29 10.80 10.65 -12.85
CA GLN A 29 10.39 10.54 -14.24
C GLN A 29 8.88 10.67 -14.37
N SER A 30 8.43 11.58 -15.24
CA SER A 30 7.01 11.78 -15.52
C SER A 30 6.49 10.70 -16.46
N VAL A 31 5.40 10.04 -16.07
CA VAL A 31 4.71 9.03 -16.87
C VAL A 31 3.23 9.36 -16.97
N SER A 32 2.62 9.02 -18.11
CA SER A 32 1.17 9.05 -18.28
C SER A 32 0.65 7.61 -18.21
N LEU A 33 -0.42 7.40 -17.45
CA LEU A 33 -1.09 6.11 -17.40
C LEU A 33 -2.17 6.07 -18.47
N LEU A 34 -2.07 5.07 -19.35
CA LEU A 34 -3.11 4.80 -20.33
C LEU A 34 -4.12 3.83 -19.73
N PHE A 35 -5.38 4.26 -19.60
CA PHE A 35 -6.48 3.43 -19.12
C PHE A 35 -7.57 3.37 -20.17
N LEU A 36 -7.83 2.16 -20.69
CA LEU A 36 -8.88 1.93 -21.70
C LEU A 36 -8.76 2.87 -22.92
N GLY A 37 -7.53 3.18 -23.33
CA GLY A 37 -7.23 4.09 -24.45
C GLY A 37 -7.20 5.58 -24.09
N TRP A 38 -7.57 5.97 -22.86
CA TRP A 38 -7.49 7.35 -22.39
C TRP A 38 -6.18 7.61 -21.66
N ALA A 39 -5.49 8.69 -22.04
CA ALA A 39 -4.26 9.11 -21.40
C ALA A 39 -4.57 9.95 -20.16
N GLY A 40 -4.10 9.49 -19.00
CA GLY A 40 -4.15 10.25 -17.76
C GLY A 40 -3.12 11.39 -17.73
N PRO A 41 -3.21 12.28 -16.73
CA PRO A 41 -2.22 13.32 -16.51
C PRO A 41 -0.82 12.71 -16.29
N GLN A 42 0.20 13.46 -16.67
CA GLN A 42 1.59 13.07 -16.42
C GLN A 42 1.91 13.26 -14.93
N LEU A 43 2.29 12.17 -14.27
CA LEU A 43 2.68 12.15 -12.86
C LEU A 43 4.03 11.45 -12.72
N PRO A 44 4.86 11.83 -11.73
CA PRO A 44 6.05 11.07 -11.38
C PRO A 44 5.71 9.59 -11.10
N VAL A 45 6.54 8.67 -11.63
CA VAL A 45 6.39 7.22 -11.40
C VAL A 45 6.28 6.91 -9.91
N SER A 46 7.08 7.60 -9.09
CA SER A 46 7.07 7.44 -7.64
C SER A 46 5.69 7.65 -7.02
N LEU A 47 4.96 8.69 -7.42
CA LEU A 47 3.61 8.96 -6.91
C LEU A 47 2.64 7.87 -7.32
N VAL A 48 2.69 7.41 -8.57
CA VAL A 48 1.83 6.34 -9.06
C VAL A 48 2.06 5.06 -8.26
N VAL A 49 3.31 4.65 -8.06
CA VAL A 49 3.63 3.40 -7.35
C VAL A 49 3.29 3.49 -5.87
N VAL A 50 3.62 4.59 -5.19
CA VAL A 50 3.31 4.76 -3.76
C VAL A 50 1.81 4.78 -3.52
N THR A 51 1.04 5.52 -4.34
CA THR A 51 -0.42 5.56 -4.20
C THR A 51 -1.06 4.20 -4.48
N ALA A 52 -0.60 3.47 -5.50
CA ALA A 52 -1.06 2.12 -5.79
C ALA A 52 -0.74 1.13 -4.65
N LEU A 53 0.45 1.23 -4.07
CA LEU A 53 0.87 0.42 -2.91
C LEU A 53 -0.03 0.69 -1.70
N LEU A 54 -0.27 1.96 -1.36
CA LEU A 54 -1.14 2.35 -0.26
C LEU A 54 -2.59 1.91 -0.50
N ALA A 55 -3.11 2.10 -1.72
CA ALA A 55 -4.44 1.66 -2.10
C ALA A 55 -4.57 0.14 -1.98
N GLY A 56 -3.59 -0.63 -2.45
CA GLY A 56 -3.53 -2.08 -2.30
C GLY A 56 -3.49 -2.53 -0.84
N MET A 57 -2.71 -1.84 0.00
CA MET A 57 -2.63 -2.10 1.44
C MET A 57 -3.96 -1.89 2.17
N ILE A 58 -4.81 -0.95 1.70
CA ILE A 58 -6.15 -0.71 2.25
C ILE A 58 -7.15 -1.72 1.67
N MET A 59 -7.12 -1.93 0.35
CA MET A 59 -8.06 -2.82 -0.34
C MET A 59 -7.88 -4.29 0.09
N GLY A 60 -6.65 -4.75 0.31
CA GLY A 60 -6.38 -6.14 0.70
C GLY A 60 -7.12 -6.59 1.97
N PRO A 61 -6.98 -5.90 3.12
CA PRO A 61 -7.74 -6.17 4.33
C PRO A 61 -9.24 -5.99 4.17
N MET A 62 -9.69 -4.98 3.41
CA MET A 62 -11.12 -4.78 3.15
C MET A 62 -11.70 -6.01 2.44
N LEU A 63 -11.09 -6.44 1.33
CA LEU A 63 -11.48 -7.64 0.59
C LEU A 63 -11.40 -8.89 1.49
N GLY A 64 -10.31 -9.06 2.24
CA GLY A 64 -10.13 -10.17 3.17
C GLY A 64 -11.20 -10.22 4.27
N TRP A 65 -11.64 -9.07 4.78
CA TRP A 65 -12.77 -9.00 5.70
C TRP A 65 -14.06 -9.43 5.00
N PHE A 66 -14.41 -8.82 3.86
CA PHE A 66 -15.66 -9.11 3.15
C PHE A 66 -15.78 -10.60 2.75
N LEU A 67 -14.74 -11.16 2.14
CA LEU A 67 -14.68 -12.56 1.73
C LEU A 67 -14.56 -13.51 2.94
N GLY A 68 -13.81 -13.11 3.98
CA GLY A 68 -13.69 -13.87 5.23
C GLY A 68 -14.98 -13.93 6.04
N ARG A 69 -15.84 -12.91 5.97
CA ARG A 69 -17.20 -12.95 6.53
C ARG A 69 -18.12 -13.88 5.73
N ALA A 70 -18.07 -13.84 4.40
CA ALA A 70 -18.86 -14.72 3.54
C ALA A 70 -18.56 -16.21 3.80
N SER A 71 -17.28 -16.57 3.97
CA SER A 71 -16.87 -17.95 4.25
C SER A 71 -17.25 -18.42 5.67
N ARG A 72 -17.17 -17.55 6.68
CA ARG A 72 -17.62 -17.88 8.06
C ARG A 72 -19.14 -18.00 8.18
N ALA A 73 -19.91 -17.24 7.40
CA ALA A 73 -21.38 -17.35 7.35
C ALA A 73 -21.85 -18.68 6.73
N GLY A 74 -21.18 -19.14 5.66
CA GLY A 74 -21.47 -20.45 5.05
C GLY A 74 -21.21 -21.63 5.99
N ARG A 75 -20.15 -21.57 6.82
CA ARG A 75 -19.78 -22.65 7.73
C ARG A 75 -20.75 -22.83 8.91
N LYS A 76 -21.44 -21.77 9.35
CA LYS A 76 -22.48 -21.85 10.38
C LYS A 76 -23.80 -22.46 9.89
N ARG A 77 -24.00 -22.57 8.58
CA ARG A 77 -25.22 -23.15 7.98
C ARG A 77 -25.09 -24.66 7.71
N LEU A 78 -23.90 -25.21 7.93
CA LEU A 78 -23.54 -26.61 7.68
C LEU A 78 -23.16 -27.37 8.97
N VAL A 79 -23.33 -26.76 10.14
CA VAL A 79 -23.22 -27.40 11.46
C VAL A 79 -24.58 -27.35 12.12
#